data_AF-E9HNZ8-F1
#
_entry.id   AF-E9HNZ8-F1
#
_cell.length_a   1.000
_cell.length_b   1.000
_cell.length_c   1.000
_cell.angle_alpha   90.00
_cell.angle_beta   90.00
_cell.angle_gamma   90.00
#
_symmetry.space_group_name_H-M   'P 1'
#
loop_
_entity.id
_entity.type
_entity.pdbx_description
1 polymer ?
#
loop_
_entity_poly.entity_id
_entity_poly.type
_entity_poly.pdbx_seq_one_letter_code
_entity_poly.pdbx_strand_id
1 'polypeptide(L)'
;MRITSSGNVGIGTTAPTYSLQILQDNTGAYPGDNTTGQLVISGIGTSSPCYTLDVSGAGRFTGGLTIATGGNVSIGTSSPCYTLDVSGAGRFTGGLTIATSTPCAWASNN
;
A
#
# COMPACT_ATOMS: atom_id res chain seq x y z
N MET A 1 2.60 -15.66 -24.43
CA MET A 1 1.16 -15.30 -24.47
C MET A 1 0.36 -16.52 -24.90
N ARG A 2 -0.82 -16.77 -24.30
CA ARG A 2 -1.75 -17.88 -24.56
C ARG A 2 -3.19 -17.36 -24.50
N ILE A 3 -4.08 -17.92 -25.32
CA ILE A 3 -5.53 -17.69 -25.24
C ILE A 3 -6.21 -19.05 -25.09
N THR A 4 -7.11 -19.22 -24.12
CA THR A 4 -7.85 -20.49 -23.90
C THR A 4 -9.11 -20.56 -24.77
N SER A 5 -9.69 -21.75 -24.91
CA SER A 5 -10.99 -21.93 -25.57
C SER A 5 -12.15 -21.24 -24.84
N SER A 6 -11.97 -20.89 -23.57
CA SER A 6 -12.92 -20.07 -22.80
C SER A 6 -12.72 -18.56 -22.98
N GLY A 7 -11.74 -18.13 -23.76
CA GLY A 7 -11.46 -16.71 -24.05
C GLY A 7 -10.49 -16.03 -23.07
N ASN A 8 -9.89 -16.74 -22.12
CA ASN A 8 -8.95 -16.16 -21.17
C ASN A 8 -7.59 -15.92 -21.82
N VAL A 9 -7.01 -14.73 -21.62
CA VAL A 9 -5.68 -14.35 -22.12
C VAL A 9 -4.64 -14.45 -21.00
N GLY A 10 -3.65 -15.31 -21.19
CA GLY A 10 -2.50 -15.49 -20.29
C GLY A 10 -1.20 -14.93 -20.87
N ILE A 11 -0.45 -14.13 -20.12
CA ILE A 11 0.94 -13.76 -20.41
C ILE A 11 1.81 -14.32 -19.28
N GLY A 12 2.81 -15.14 -19.61
CA GLY A 12 3.70 -15.80 -18.64
C GLY A 12 3.05 -16.78 -17.64
N THR A 13 1.76 -17.10 -17.83
CA THR A 13 1.09 -18.26 -17.22
C THR A 13 0.67 -19.26 -18.30
N THR A 14 0.67 -20.55 -17.96
CA THR A 14 0.19 -21.63 -18.85
C THR A 14 -1.28 -21.98 -18.63
N ALA A 15 -1.86 -21.61 -17.49
CA ALA A 15 -3.23 -21.92 -17.09
C ALA A 15 -3.95 -20.66 -16.57
N PRO A 16 -4.39 -19.74 -17.46
CA PRO A 16 -5.04 -18.53 -17.02
C PRO A 16 -6.44 -18.81 -16.43
N THR A 17 -6.65 -18.44 -15.16
CA THR A 17 -7.92 -18.64 -14.45
C THR A 17 -8.87 -17.43 -14.54
N TYR A 18 -8.38 -16.31 -15.06
CA TYR A 18 -9.13 -15.05 -15.25
C TYR A 18 -9.09 -14.62 -16.72
N SER A 19 -10.06 -13.78 -17.12
CA SER A 19 -10.19 -13.28 -18.50
C SER A 19 -8.90 -12.63 -19.01
N LEU A 20 -8.13 -11.98 -18.13
CA LEU A 20 -6.76 -11.55 -18.39
C LEU A 20 -5.89 -11.88 -17.16
N GLN A 21 -4.85 -12.69 -17.36
CA GLN A 21 -3.87 -13.02 -16.32
C GLN A 21 -2.45 -12.80 -16.86
N ILE A 22 -1.64 -12.06 -16.10
CA ILE A 22 -0.24 -11.77 -16.42
C ILE A 22 0.61 -12.25 -15.24
N LEU A 23 1.37 -13.33 -15.42
CA LEU A 23 2.47 -13.75 -14.53
C LEU A 23 3.77 -13.32 -15.18
N GLN A 24 4.60 -12.54 -14.50
CA GLN A 24 5.95 -12.26 -14.96
C GLN A 24 6.98 -12.47 -13.84
N ASP A 25 8.20 -12.62 -14.31
CA ASP A 25 9.44 -12.94 -13.62
C ASP A 25 10.22 -11.66 -13.19
N ASN A 26 9.69 -10.45 -13.46
CA ASN A 26 10.33 -9.18 -13.07
C ASN A 26 9.39 -8.21 -12.34
N THR A 27 9.99 -7.45 -11.43
CA THR A 27 9.45 -6.67 -10.29
C THR A 27 8.61 -5.42 -10.63
N GLY A 28 7.70 -5.51 -11.61
CA GLY A 28 6.79 -4.42 -12.00
C GLY A 28 5.43 -4.45 -11.30
N ALA A 29 4.81 -3.28 -11.13
CA ALA A 29 3.47 -3.10 -10.57
C ALA A 29 2.39 -3.85 -11.38
N TYR A 30 1.61 -4.74 -10.73
CA TYR A 30 0.63 -5.56 -11.44
C TYR A 30 -0.80 -5.00 -11.39
N PRO A 31 -1.44 -4.74 -12.54
CA PRO A 31 -2.89 -4.80 -12.67
C PRO A 31 -3.38 -6.26 -12.56
N GLY A 32 -3.55 -6.78 -11.34
CA GLY A 32 -4.10 -8.11 -11.10
C GLY A 32 -5.60 -8.03 -10.80
N ASP A 33 -6.43 -8.71 -11.60
CA ASP A 33 -7.86 -8.83 -11.33
C ASP A 33 -8.09 -9.62 -10.03
N ASN A 34 -8.73 -8.98 -9.05
CA ASN A 34 -9.23 -9.70 -7.87
C ASN A 34 -10.50 -10.50 -8.25
N THR A 35 -11.01 -11.33 -7.34
CA THR A 35 -12.23 -12.15 -7.54
C THR A 35 -13.49 -11.34 -7.93
N THR A 36 -13.41 -10.02 -8.04
CA THR A 36 -14.51 -9.09 -8.30
C THR A 36 -14.38 -8.24 -9.57
N GLY A 37 -13.41 -8.49 -10.47
CA GLY A 37 -13.29 -7.71 -11.71
C GLY A 37 -12.59 -6.36 -11.52
N GLN A 38 -11.97 -6.12 -10.36
CA GLN A 38 -11.32 -4.86 -10.04
C GLN A 38 -9.80 -5.01 -10.16
N LEU A 39 -9.19 -4.02 -10.82
CA LEU A 39 -7.75 -3.87 -10.93
C LEU A 39 -7.11 -3.66 -9.55
N VAL A 40 -6.49 -4.68 -8.97
CA VAL A 40 -5.75 -4.56 -7.70
C VAL A 40 -4.26 -4.58 -7.99
N ILE A 41 -3.60 -3.48 -7.61
CA ILE A 41 -2.14 -3.37 -7.63
C ILE A 41 -1.63 -3.63 -6.21
N SER A 42 -1.41 -4.91 -5.88
CA SER A 42 -0.96 -5.29 -4.54
C SER A 42 0.49 -4.87 -4.24
N GLY A 43 1.33 -4.63 -5.24
CA GLY A 43 2.69 -4.16 -5.03
C GLY A 43 3.18 -3.31 -6.19
N ILE A 44 3.84 -2.19 -5.91
CA ILE A 44 4.64 -1.43 -6.88
C ILE A 44 6.08 -1.39 -6.38
N GLY A 45 7.01 -1.93 -7.19
CA GLY A 45 8.44 -2.01 -6.83
C GLY A 45 8.81 -3.05 -5.74
N THR A 46 7.88 -3.89 -5.29
CA THR A 46 8.11 -4.93 -4.28
C THR A 46 7.67 -6.31 -4.76
N SER A 47 8.40 -7.36 -4.37
CA SER A 47 8.07 -8.77 -4.61
C SER A 47 7.31 -9.44 -3.46
N SER A 48 7.09 -8.73 -2.36
CA SER A 48 6.47 -9.28 -1.16
C SER A 48 5.52 -8.25 -0.52
N PRO A 49 4.44 -7.88 -1.22
CA PRO A 49 3.50 -6.92 -0.69
C PRO A 49 2.75 -7.48 0.53
N CYS A 50 2.77 -6.74 1.63
CA CYS A 50 2.05 -7.14 2.85
C CYS A 50 0.62 -6.58 2.93
N TYR A 51 0.26 -5.64 2.05
CA TYR A 51 -1.01 -4.93 2.05
C TYR A 51 -1.62 -4.86 0.65
N THR A 52 -2.89 -4.44 0.56
CA THR A 52 -3.61 -4.27 -0.71
C THR A 52 -2.93 -3.25 -1.65
N LEU A 53 -2.16 -2.33 -1.10
CA LEU A 53 -1.28 -1.43 -1.85
C LEU A 53 0.04 -1.27 -1.06
N ASP A 54 1.09 -1.93 -1.53
CA ASP A 54 2.46 -1.75 -1.03
C ASP A 54 3.32 -1.05 -2.09
N VAL A 55 4.09 -0.04 -1.68
CA VAL A 55 4.89 0.82 -2.57
C VAL A 55 6.33 0.86 -2.08
N SER A 56 7.22 0.17 -2.79
CA SER A 56 8.67 0.33 -2.63
C SER A 56 9.14 1.45 -3.56
N GLY A 57 9.02 2.70 -3.08
CA GLY A 57 9.35 3.89 -3.85
C GLY A 57 8.54 5.11 -3.42
N ALA A 58 8.50 6.15 -4.27
CA ALA A 58 7.72 7.36 -4.02
C ALA A 58 6.33 7.30 -4.69
N GLY A 59 5.27 7.54 -3.92
CA GLY A 59 3.91 7.70 -4.42
C GLY A 59 3.53 9.19 -4.56
N ARG A 60 2.91 9.57 -5.67
CA ARG A 60 2.31 10.91 -5.85
C ARG A 60 0.79 10.80 -5.89
N PHE A 61 0.12 11.41 -4.91
CA PHE A 61 -1.35 11.46 -4.83
C PHE A 61 -1.83 12.87 -5.19
N THR A 62 -2.65 13.00 -6.24
CA THR A 62 -3.11 14.30 -6.76
C THR A 62 -4.55 14.65 -6.37
N GLY A 63 -5.30 13.71 -5.76
CA GLY A 63 -6.75 13.84 -5.47
C GLY A 63 -7.15 13.87 -3.99
N GLY A 64 -6.23 14.24 -3.08
CA GLY A 64 -6.42 14.06 -1.64
C GLY A 64 -6.17 12.60 -1.24
N LEU A 65 -5.25 12.37 -0.31
CA LEU A 65 -4.98 11.04 0.22
C LEU A 65 -6.07 10.68 1.24
N THR A 66 -6.88 9.65 0.96
CA THR A 66 -7.89 9.13 1.90
C THR A 66 -7.52 7.68 2.26
N ILE A 67 -7.31 7.38 3.55
CA ILE A 67 -6.97 6.05 4.06
C ILE A 67 -8.09 5.56 4.99
N ALA A 68 -8.72 4.42 4.70
CA ALA A 68 -9.74 3.75 5.53
C ALA A 68 -9.68 2.22 5.33
N THR A 69 -10.01 1.32 6.25
CA THR A 69 -10.35 1.39 7.69
C THR A 69 -9.33 0.59 8.52
N GLY A 70 -8.98 1.15 9.69
CA GLY A 70 -7.80 0.85 10.49
C GLY A 70 -7.00 2.13 10.79
N GLY A 71 -7.04 3.10 9.85
CA GLY A 71 -6.87 4.54 10.10
C GLY A 71 -5.46 5.06 10.36
N ASN A 72 -4.47 4.20 10.55
CA ASN A 72 -3.12 4.63 10.91
C ASN A 72 -2.34 5.13 9.67
N VAL A 73 -1.83 6.36 9.74
CA VAL A 73 -0.92 6.96 8.76
C VAL A 73 0.51 6.84 9.31
N SER A 74 1.38 6.16 8.56
CA SER A 74 2.81 6.01 8.92
C SER A 74 3.68 6.86 8.00
N ILE A 75 4.62 7.62 8.56
CA ILE A 75 5.62 8.37 7.81
C ILE A 75 7.01 7.98 8.34
N GLY A 76 7.80 7.27 7.53
CA GLY A 76 9.16 6.86 7.91
C GLY A 76 9.27 5.70 8.92
N THR A 77 8.17 5.04 9.25
CA THR A 77 8.11 3.87 10.15
C THR A 77 7.42 2.69 9.46
N SER A 78 7.90 1.47 9.71
CA SER A 78 7.30 0.22 9.21
C SER A 78 6.37 -0.46 10.24
N SER A 79 6.30 0.08 11.46
CA SER A 79 5.57 -0.51 12.59
C SER A 79 4.85 0.58 13.39
N PRO A 80 3.78 1.20 12.86
CA PRO A 80 3.05 2.26 13.56
C PRO A 80 2.33 1.73 14.81
N CYS A 81 2.48 2.42 15.93
CA CYS A 81 1.74 2.14 17.17
C CYS A 81 0.55 3.08 17.39
N TYR A 82 0.42 4.13 16.56
CA TYR A 82 -0.59 5.18 16.69
C TYR A 82 -1.28 5.48 15.35
N THR A 83 -2.41 6.21 15.42
CA THR A 83 -3.16 6.68 14.24
C THR A 83 -2.36 7.60 13.33
N LEU A 84 -1.37 8.29 13.88
CA LEU A 84 -0.33 8.98 13.12
C LEU A 84 1.01 8.69 13.79
N ASP A 85 1.91 8.01 13.08
CA ASP A 85 3.25 7.68 13.55
C ASP A 85 4.26 8.24 12.54
N VAL A 86 5.10 9.17 13.01
CA VAL A 86 6.07 9.89 12.17
C VAL A 86 7.46 9.67 12.76
N SER A 87 8.28 8.87 12.08
CA SER A 87 9.71 8.78 12.33
C SER A 87 10.41 9.88 11.53
N GLY A 88 10.41 11.10 12.08
CA GLY A 88 10.98 12.27 11.43
C GLY A 88 10.37 13.59 11.91
N ALA A 89 10.63 14.68 11.17
CA ALA A 89 10.11 15.99 11.50
C ALA A 89 8.71 16.21 10.92
N GLY A 90 7.74 16.54 11.77
CA GLY A 90 6.43 17.05 11.36
C GLY A 90 6.44 18.58 11.26
N ARG A 91 5.97 19.15 10.15
CA ARG A 91 5.80 20.61 10.01
C ARG A 91 4.32 20.97 10.03
N PHE A 92 3.89 21.69 11.05
CA PHE A 92 2.55 22.27 11.15
C PHE A 92 2.67 23.79 10.98
N THR A 93 1.95 24.37 10.03
CA THR A 93 1.97 25.83 9.76
C THR A 93 0.78 26.57 10.36
N GLY A 94 -0.07 25.86 11.12
CA GLY A 94 -1.21 26.40 11.86
C GLY A 94 -1.27 25.81 13.27
N GLY A 95 -2.37 26.05 13.99
CA GLY A 95 -2.56 25.53 15.35
C GLY A 95 -2.56 23.99 15.38
N LEU A 96 -1.70 23.41 16.22
CA LEU A 96 -1.70 21.98 16.53
C LEU A 96 -2.36 21.78 17.89
N THR A 97 -3.57 21.25 17.91
CA THR A 97 -4.24 20.84 19.16
C THR A 97 -3.85 19.40 19.49
N ILE A 98 -3.07 19.22 20.55
CA ILE A 98 -2.74 17.90 21.09
C ILE A 98 -3.71 17.61 22.23
N ALA A 99 -4.74 16.80 21.98
CA ALA A 99 -5.63 16.32 23.04
C ALA A 99 -4.90 15.20 23.81
N THR A 100 -4.09 15.56 24.80
CA THR A 100 -3.46 14.55 25.65
C THR A 100 -4.49 13.96 26.62
N SER A 101 -4.84 12.69 26.48
CA SER A 101 -5.09 11.87 27.68
C SER A 101 -3.72 11.34 28.11
N THR A 102 -3.08 12.03 29.06
CA THR A 102 -1.85 11.64 29.79
C THR A 102 -0.85 10.76 29.00
N PRO A 103 0.24 11.31 28.45
CA PRO A 103 1.31 10.51 27.87
C PRO A 103 1.88 9.55 28.92
N CYS A 104 2.19 8.31 28.53
CA CYS A 104 3.12 7.50 29.31
C CYS A 104 4.40 8.31 29.51
N ALA A 105 4.84 8.44 30.76
CA ALA A 105 5.88 9.38 31.16
C ALA A 105 7.14 9.26 30.27
N TRP A 106 7.47 10.34 29.58
CA TRP A 106 8.83 10.55 29.08
C TRP A 106 9.71 10.70 30.33
N ALA A 107 10.47 9.65 30.66
CA ALA A 107 11.61 9.79 31.55
C ALA A 107 12.66 10.62 30.79
N SER A 108 12.80 11.89 31.17
CA SER A 108 13.88 12.73 30.68
C SER A 108 15.21 12.16 31.14
N ASN A 109 15.94 11.53 30.23
CA ASN A 109 17.36 11.28 30.39
C ASN A 109 18.12 12.39 29.66
N ASN A 110 18.53 13.37 30.46
CA ASN A 110 19.64 14.32 30.32
C ASN A 110 20.29 14.48 28.94
#